data_AF-A0AAZ3NXI5-F1
#
_entry.id   AF-A0AAZ3NXI5-F1
#
_cell.length_a   1.000
_cell.length_b   1.000
_cell.length_c   1.000
_cell.angle_alpha   90.00
_cell.angle_beta   90.00
_cell.angle_gamma   90.00
#
_symmetry.space_group_name_H-M   'P 1'
#
loop_
_entity.id
_entity.type
_entity.pdbx_description
1 polymer ?
#
loop_
_entity_poly.entity_id
_entity_poly.type
_entity_poly.pdbx_seq_one_letter_code
_entity_poly.pdbx_strand_id
1 'polypeptide(L)'
;MLVVGALDSAALVVLVVGALDSAALVLLVVGALDSAALVLLVVGALDSAALVLLVVGALDSAALVLLVVGALDSAALVLLVVGALDSASLVLLVVGALDSAALVLLVVGALDSAALVLFVVGALDSASLVLLVVGALDSVFPF
;
A
#
# COMPACT_ATOMS: atom_id res chain seq x y z
N MET A 1 24.36 7.58 -10.62
CA MET A 1 24.84 8.71 -9.80
C MET A 1 24.23 8.54 -8.42
N LEU A 2 25.05 8.64 -7.36
CA LEU A 2 24.56 8.73 -5.98
C LEU A 2 24.40 10.21 -5.66
N VAL A 3 23.21 10.61 -5.19
CA VAL A 3 22.96 11.97 -4.73
C VAL A 3 22.62 11.94 -3.24
N VAL A 4 23.23 12.85 -2.48
CA VAL A 4 22.90 13.08 -1.07
C VAL A 4 22.36 14.49 -0.95
N GLY A 5 21.12 14.64 -0.49
CA GLY A 5 20.42 15.92 -0.38
C GLY A 5 19.12 15.96 -1.17
N ALA A 6 18.73 17.15 -1.60
CA ALA A 6 17.57 17.37 -2.45
C ALA A 6 17.96 17.28 -3.94
N LEU A 7 17.16 16.60 -4.74
CA LEU A 7 17.33 16.49 -6.18
C LEU A 7 15.99 16.71 -6.88
N ASP A 8 16.02 17.51 -7.94
CA ASP A 8 14.96 17.58 -8.95
C ASP A 8 15.55 17.00 -10.24
N SER A 9 14.92 15.97 -10.81
CA SER A 9 15.45 15.29 -12.00
C SER A 9 14.39 14.83 -13.00
N ALA A 10 14.67 15.08 -14.27
CA ALA A 10 13.94 14.50 -15.39
C ALA A 10 14.72 13.36 -16.10
N ALA A 11 15.81 12.88 -15.49
CA ALA A 11 16.65 11.80 -16.03
C ALA A 11 16.58 10.57 -15.13
N LEU A 12 16.97 9.40 -15.64
CA LEU A 12 17.01 8.16 -14.86
C LEU A 12 17.81 8.37 -13.56
N VAL A 13 17.16 8.09 -12.42
CA VAL A 13 17.76 8.22 -11.10
C VAL A 13 18.06 6.85 -10.53
N VAL A 14 19.34 6.60 -10.26
CA VAL A 14 19.80 5.30 -9.74
C VAL A 14 19.66 5.24 -8.22
N LEU A 15 20.14 6.25 -7.51
CA LEU A 15 20.17 6.24 -6.05
C LEU A 15 20.17 7.66 -5.48
N VAL A 16 19.24 7.93 -4.56
CA VAL A 16 19.18 9.17 -3.78
C VAL A 16 19.07 8.85 -2.29
N VAL A 17 19.80 9.62 -1.48
CA VAL A 17 19.62 9.70 -0.02
C VAL A 17 19.19 11.12 0.30
N GLY A 18 17.93 11.33 0.64
CA GLY A 18 17.34 12.65 0.88
C GLY A 18 15.97 12.82 0.24
N ALA A 19 15.72 13.96 -0.38
CA ALA A 19 14.46 14.27 -1.04
C ALA A 19 14.65 14.22 -2.56
N LEU A 20 13.72 13.59 -3.27
CA LEU A 20 13.70 13.54 -4.73
C LEU A 20 12.33 13.95 -5.24
N ASP A 21 12.32 14.87 -6.19
CA ASP A 21 11.21 15.10 -7.11
C ASP A 21 11.65 14.58 -8.49
N SER A 22 10.93 13.62 -9.06
CA SER A 22 11.33 12.98 -10.31
C SER A 22 10.16 12.61 -11.22
N ALA A 23 10.26 13.09 -12.46
CA ALA A 23 9.41 12.68 -13.58
C ALA A 23 10.00 11.51 -14.40
N ALA A 24 11.11 10.92 -13.95
CA ALA A 24 11.80 9.83 -14.64
C ALA A 24 11.91 8.58 -13.75
N LEU A 25 12.22 7.44 -14.37
CA LEU A 25 12.37 6.14 -13.68
C LEU A 25 13.35 6.25 -12.51
N VAL A 26 12.86 5.86 -11.33
CA VAL A 26 13.63 5.88 -10.07
C VAL A 26 13.88 4.46 -9.59
N LEU A 27 15.16 4.11 -9.41
CA LEU A 27 15.53 2.78 -8.95
C LEU A 27 15.50 2.64 -7.41
N LEU A 28 16.10 3.59 -6.68
CA LEU A 28 16.20 3.53 -5.23
C LEU A 28 16.24 4.90 -4.57
N VAL A 29 15.40 5.12 -3.56
CA VAL A 29 15.43 6.31 -2.70
C VAL A 29 15.43 5.90 -1.23
N VAL A 30 16.27 6.56 -0.44
CA VAL A 30 16.22 6.55 1.03
C VAL A 30 15.86 7.97 1.48
N GLY A 31 14.61 8.18 1.89
CA GLY A 31 14.07 9.47 2.28
C GLY A 31 12.68 9.73 1.71
N ALA A 32 12.46 10.93 1.18
CA ALA A 32 11.17 11.32 0.61
C ALA A 32 11.25 11.33 -0.92
N LEU A 33 10.23 10.79 -1.59
CA LEU A 33 10.09 10.81 -3.04
C LEU A 33 8.69 11.30 -3.42
N ASP A 34 8.65 12.27 -4.33
CA ASP A 34 7.47 12.59 -5.14
C ASP A 34 7.79 12.15 -6.58
N SER A 35 6.95 11.27 -7.15
CA SER A 35 7.20 10.78 -8.50
C SER A 35 5.97 10.54 -9.36
N ALA A 36 6.06 10.99 -10.61
CA ALA A 36 5.12 10.67 -11.67
C ALA A 36 5.59 9.50 -12.57
N ALA A 37 6.62 8.76 -12.17
CA ALA A 37 7.26 7.71 -12.98
C ALA A 37 7.41 6.40 -12.20
N LEU A 38 7.75 5.31 -12.90
CA LEU A 38 7.92 4.00 -12.31
C LEU A 38 9.00 4.03 -11.20
N VAL A 39 8.61 3.60 -10.00
CA VAL A 39 9.48 3.54 -8.82
C VAL A 39 9.73 2.08 -8.41
N LEU A 40 11.01 1.70 -8.30
CA LEU A 40 11.38 0.34 -7.88
C LEU A 40 11.36 0.17 -6.36
N LEU A 41 12.10 1.01 -5.64
CA LEU A 41 12.31 0.86 -4.20
C LEU A 41 12.38 2.22 -3.49
N VAL A 42 11.58 2.37 -2.44
CA VAL A 42 11.71 3.50 -1.50
C VAL A 42 11.82 2.99 -0.07
N VAL A 43 12.73 3.59 0.69
CA VAL A 43 12.77 3.50 2.16
C VAL A 43 12.48 4.89 2.71
N GLY A 44 11.27 5.12 3.19
CA GLY A 44 10.80 6.40 3.71
C GLY A 44 9.39 6.73 3.24
N ALA A 45 9.17 7.97 2.80
CA ALA A 45 7.86 8.43 2.34
C ALA A 45 7.83 8.51 0.81
N LEU A 46 6.76 8.04 0.19
CA LEU A 46 6.51 8.13 -1.24
C LEU A 46 5.11 8.69 -1.50
N ASP A 47 5.03 9.69 -2.36
CA ASP A 47 3.82 10.09 -3.07
C ASP A 47 4.02 9.72 -4.55
N SER A 48 3.13 8.91 -5.12
CA SER A 48 3.29 8.39 -6.48
C SER A 48 1.98 8.29 -7.26
N ALA A 49 2.02 8.84 -8.48
CA ALA A 49 0.97 8.64 -9.48
C ALA A 49 1.29 7.50 -10.47
N ALA A 50 2.36 6.73 -10.22
CA ALA A 50 2.86 5.69 -11.11
C ALA A 50 3.13 4.36 -10.39
N LEU A 51 3.33 3.30 -11.17
CA LEU A 51 3.52 1.93 -10.66
C LEU A 51 4.68 1.88 -9.65
N VAL A 52 4.38 1.35 -8.46
CA VAL A 52 5.34 1.21 -7.36
C VAL A 52 5.58 -0.27 -7.04
N LEU A 53 6.86 -0.68 -7.04
CA LEU A 53 7.24 -2.06 -6.74
C LEU A 53 7.34 -2.35 -5.24
N LEU A 54 8.14 -1.55 -4.51
CA LEU A 54 8.41 -1.79 -3.10
C LEU A 54 8.58 -0.49 -2.32
N VAL A 55 7.86 -0.38 -1.20
CA VAL A 55 8.05 0.69 -0.22
C VAL A 55 8.24 0.12 1.18
N VAL A 56 9.21 0.65 1.90
CA VAL A 56 9.35 0.49 3.35
C VAL A 56 9.14 1.85 3.99
N GLY A 57 7.96 2.07 4.57
CA GLY A 57 7.58 3.34 5.18
C GLY A 57 6.14 3.74 4.83
N ALA A 58 5.93 5.00 4.48
CA ALA A 58 4.61 5.53 4.14
C ALA A 58 4.48 5.69 2.63
N LEU A 59 3.34 5.27 2.07
CA LEU A 59 3.01 5.45 0.66
C LEU A 59 1.61 6.05 0.54
N ASP A 60 1.50 7.10 -0.25
CA ASP A 60 0.26 7.57 -0.86
C ASP A 60 0.35 7.27 -2.37
N SER A 61 -0.62 6.53 -2.92
CA SER A 61 -0.56 6.07 -4.30
C SER A 61 -1.90 6.05 -5.00
N ALA A 62 -1.93 6.66 -6.20
CA ALA A 62 -3.04 6.54 -7.13
C ALA A 62 -2.83 5.44 -8.19
N ALA A 63 -1.77 4.64 -8.07
CA ALA A 63 -1.36 3.63 -9.04
C ALA A 63 -1.12 2.25 -8.42
N LEU A 64 -0.96 1.24 -9.27
CA LEU A 64 -0.76 -0.16 -8.86
C LEU A 64 0.45 -0.29 -7.93
N VAL A 65 0.22 -0.87 -6.75
CA VAL A 65 1.25 -1.11 -5.72
C VAL A 65 1.47 -2.60 -5.50
N LEU A 66 2.72 -3.05 -5.61
CA LEU A 66 3.10 -4.45 -5.40
C LEU A 66 3.29 -4.81 -3.93
N LEU A 67 4.15 -4.07 -3.23
CA LEU A 67 4.53 -4.40 -1.86
C LEU A 67 4.77 -3.14 -1.03
N VAL A 68 4.12 -3.07 0.14
CA VAL A 68 4.41 -2.06 1.17
C VAL A 68 4.68 -2.73 2.51
N VAL A 69 5.72 -2.25 3.20
CA VAL A 69 5.95 -2.51 4.63
C VAL A 69 5.82 -1.18 5.36
N GLY A 70 4.70 -0.95 6.02
CA GLY A 70 4.39 0.29 6.72
C GLY A 70 2.94 0.74 6.52
N ALA A 71 2.73 2.02 6.23
CA ALA A 71 1.40 2.60 6.03
C ALA A 71 1.17 2.85 4.53
N LEU A 72 -0.01 2.48 4.03
CA LEU A 72 -0.43 2.73 2.67
C LEU A 72 -1.82 3.36 2.66
N ASP A 73 -1.96 4.47 1.95
CA ASP A 73 -3.24 4.98 1.44
C ASP A 73 -3.25 4.77 -0.08
N SER A 74 -4.25 4.04 -0.60
CA SER A 74 -4.29 3.69 -2.02
C SER A 74 -5.68 3.64 -2.61
N ALA A 75 -5.85 4.37 -3.72
CA ALA A 75 -7.02 4.30 -4.59
C ALA A 75 -6.89 3.25 -5.71
N ALA A 76 -5.79 2.49 -5.76
CA ALA A 76 -5.47 1.55 -6.83
C ALA A 76 -5.05 0.17 -6.31
N LEU A 77 -5.15 -0.84 -7.19
CA LEU A 77 -4.96 -2.26 -6.87
C LEU A 77 -3.68 -2.50 -6.05
N VAL A 78 -3.84 -3.13 -4.87
CA VAL A 78 -2.77 -3.45 -3.93
C VAL A 78 -2.57 -4.95 -3.80
N LEU A 79 -1.33 -5.42 -3.99
CA LEU A 79 -0.98 -6.85 -3.89
C LEU A 79 -0.68 -7.28 -2.46
N LEU A 80 0.29 -6.63 -1.80
CA LEU A 80 0.75 -7.01 -0.47
C LEU A 80 1.01 -5.78 0.40
N VAL A 81 0.45 -5.77 1.60
CA VAL A 81 0.83 -4.83 2.66
C VAL A 81 1.17 -5.57 3.95
N VAL A 82 2.26 -5.16 4.59
CA VAL A 82 2.59 -5.51 5.96
C VAL A 82 2.56 -4.23 6.78
N GLY A 83 1.48 -4.01 7.52
CA GLY A 83 1.25 -2.79 8.30
C GLY A 83 -0.20 -2.31 8.23
N ALA A 84 -0.39 -1.00 8.04
CA ALA A 84 -1.72 -0.39 7.95
C ALA A 84 -2.04 -0.07 6.49
N LEU A 85 -3.26 -0.39 6.06
CA LEU A 85 -3.78 -0.05 4.74
C LEU A 85 -5.14 0.61 4.87
N ASP A 86 -5.30 1.76 4.23
CA ASP A 86 -6.60 2.32 3.85
C ASP A 86 -6.74 2.17 2.32
N SER A 87 -7.79 1.51 1.84
CA SER A 87 -7.98 1.34 0.40
C SER A 87 -9.43 1.35 -0.08
N ALA A 88 -9.64 2.07 -1.17
CA ALA A 88 -10.88 2.06 -1.93
C ALA A 88 -10.87 1.07 -3.12
N SER A 89 -9.91 0.15 -3.19
CA SER A 89 -9.68 -0.72 -4.35
C SER A 89 -9.40 -2.18 -4.00
N LEU A 90 -9.29 -3.07 -5.00
CA LEU A 90 -9.04 -4.49 -4.76
C LEU A 90 -7.73 -4.71 -4.00
N VAL A 91 -7.83 -5.42 -2.87
CA VAL A 91 -6.69 -5.79 -2.01
C VAL A 91 -6.53 -7.31 -1.96
N LEU A 92 -5.33 -7.80 -2.31
CA LEU A 92 -5.05 -9.23 -2.27
C LEU A 92 -4.64 -9.73 -0.88
N LEU A 93 -3.65 -9.12 -0.25
CA LEU A 93 -3.10 -9.62 1.01
C LEU A 93 -2.66 -8.49 1.94
N VAL A 94 -3.17 -8.50 3.17
CA VAL A 94 -2.70 -7.61 4.24
C VAL A 94 -2.30 -8.41 5.48
N VAL A 95 -1.17 -8.05 6.06
CA VAL A 95 -0.76 -8.48 7.40
C VAL A 95 -0.69 -7.24 8.29
N GLY A 96 -1.70 -7.04 9.12
CA GLY A 96 -1.82 -5.87 9.99
C GLY A 96 -3.25 -5.33 10.06
N ALA A 97 -3.43 -4.03 9.91
CA ALA A 97 -4.75 -3.39 9.95
C ALA A 97 -5.19 -2.98 8.54
N LEU A 98 -6.45 -3.24 8.19
CA LEU A 98 -7.05 -2.83 6.93
C LEU A 98 -8.39 -2.15 7.19
N ASP A 99 -8.56 -0.96 6.62
CA ASP A 99 -9.85 -0.33 6.35
C ASP A 99 -10.09 -0.39 4.83
N SER A 100 -11.20 -0.99 4.40
CA SER A 100 -11.47 -1.18 2.98
C SER A 100 -12.94 -1.07 2.60
N ALA A 101 -13.19 -0.33 1.52
CA ALA A 101 -14.48 -0.25 0.85
C ALA A 101 -14.58 -1.17 -0.39
N ALA A 102 -13.61 -2.05 -0.63
CA ALA A 102 -13.50 -2.87 -1.83
C ALA A 102 -13.18 -4.34 -1.54
N LEU A 103 -13.20 -5.19 -2.58
CA LEU A 103 -13.02 -6.64 -2.44
C LEU A 103 -11.66 -6.96 -1.79
N VAL A 104 -11.71 -7.73 -0.69
CA VAL A 104 -10.53 -8.16 0.08
C VAL A 104 -10.39 -9.69 0.02
N LEU A 105 -9.23 -10.19 -0.41
CA LEU A 105 -8.98 -11.63 -0.48
C LEU A 105 -8.51 -12.19 0.86
N LEU A 106 -7.42 -11.67 1.42
CA LEU A 106 -6.86 -12.21 2.66
C LEU A 106 -6.34 -11.13 3.61
N VAL A 107 -6.75 -11.22 4.88
CA VAL A 107 -6.19 -10.39 5.97
C VAL A 107 -5.73 -11.27 7.12
N VAL A 108 -4.54 -10.96 7.63
CA VAL A 108 -4.03 -11.46 8.90
C VAL A 108 -3.88 -10.27 9.85
N GLY A 109 -4.84 -10.07 10.75
CA GLY A 109 -4.87 -8.97 11.71
C GLY A 109 -6.27 -8.41 11.91
N ALA A 110 -6.41 -7.08 11.88
CA ALA A 110 -7.68 -6.39 12.06
C ALA A 110 -8.22 -5.91 10.72
N LEU A 111 -9.51 -6.12 10.46
CA LEU A 111 -10.20 -5.65 9.26
C LEU A 111 -11.49 -4.95 9.65
N ASP A 112 -11.68 -3.74 9.13
CA ASP A 112 -12.97 -3.06 8.99
C ASP A 112 -13.32 -3.04 7.50
N SER A 113 -14.47 -3.61 7.11
CA SER A 113 -14.85 -3.67 5.69
C SER A 113 -16.34 -3.67 5.44
N ALA A 114 -16.73 -2.85 4.47
CA ALA A 114 -18.08 -2.78 3.90
C ALA A 114 -18.24 -3.59 2.59
N ALA A 115 -17.22 -4.33 2.15
CA ALA A 115 -17.19 -5.04 0.88
C ALA A 115 -16.87 -6.53 1.05
N LEU A 116 -17.06 -7.35 0.01
CA LEU A 116 -16.90 -8.80 0.08
C LEU A 116 -15.49 -9.20 0.56
N VAL A 117 -15.44 -10.05 1.59
CA VAL A 117 -14.20 -10.55 2.20
C VAL A 117 -14.11 -12.07 2.07
N LEU A 118 -13.00 -12.60 1.55
CA LEU A 118 -12.83 -14.05 1.43
C LEU A 118 -12.31 -14.71 2.70
N PHE A 119 -11.21 -14.21 3.27
CA PHE A 119 -10.55 -14.87 4.40
C PHE A 119 -9.93 -13.86 5.37
N VAL A 120 -10.22 -14.04 6.66
CA VAL A 120 -9.61 -13.26 7.74
C VAL A 120 -9.07 -14.17 8.84
N VAL A 121 -7.87 -13.86 9.33
CA VAL A 121 -7.31 -14.41 10.56
C VAL A 121 -7.09 -13.27 11.53
N GLY A 122 -7.94 -13.15 12.55
CA GLY A 122 -7.86 -12.07 13.54
C GLY A 122 -9.22 -11.48 13.87
N ALA A 123 -9.32 -10.16 13.93
CA ALA A 123 -10.55 -9.45 14.26
C ALA A 123 -11.18 -8.88 12.98
N LEU A 124 -12.48 -9.10 12.81
CA LEU A 124 -13.26 -8.55 11.71
C LEU A 124 -14.47 -7.79 12.24
N ASP A 125 -14.61 -6.54 11.82
CA ASP A 125 -15.88 -5.82 11.80
C ASP A 125 -16.34 -5.73 10.33
N SER A 126 -17.52 -6.27 10.03
CA SER A 126 -18.01 -6.24 8.64
C SER A 126 -19.52 -6.12 8.50
N ALA A 127 -19.90 -5.27 7.55
CA ALA A 127 -21.27 -5.10 7.07
C ALA A 127 -21.50 -5.83 5.73
N SER A 128 -20.74 -6.88 5.40
CA SER A 128 -20.80 -7.55 4.10
C SER A 128 -20.75 -9.08 4.20
N LEU A 129 -20.74 -9.76 3.04
CA LEU A 129 -20.56 -11.20 2.96
C LEU A 129 -19.09 -11.58 3.23
N VAL A 130 -18.90 -12.44 4.22
CA VAL A 130 -17.60 -13.00 4.61
C VAL A 130 -17.60 -14.50 4.43
N LEU A 131 -16.61 -15.05 3.71
CA LEU A 131 -16.54 -16.49 3.46
C LEU A 131 -15.99 -17.27 4.67
N LEU A 132 -14.90 -16.77 5.26
CA LEU A 132 -14.29 -17.44 6.41
C LEU A 132 -13.53 -16.47 7.31
N VAL A 133 -13.75 -16.62 8.62
CA VAL A 133 -13.00 -15.94 9.67
C VAL A 133 -12.45 -16.96 10.65
N VAL A 134 -11.17 -16.83 10.97
CA VAL A 134 -10.52 -17.50 12.09
C VAL A 134 -10.19 -16.44 13.13
N GLY A 135 -11.10 -16.24 14.09
CA GLY A 135 -10.92 -15.26 15.17
C GLY A 135 -12.22 -14.64 15.61
N ALA A 136 -12.19 -13.35 15.93
CA ALA A 136 -13.36 -12.59 16.35
C ALA A 136 -14.07 -12.00 15.12
N LEU A 137 -15.39 -12.14 15.08
CA LEU A 137 -16.25 -11.55 14.05
C LEU A 137 -17.37 -10.78 14.75
N ASP A 138 -17.46 -9.50 14.45
CA ASP A 138 -18.63 -8.66 14.68
C ASP A 138 -19.26 -8.37 13.31
N SER A 139 -20.52 -8.78 13.12
CA SER A 139 -21.20 -8.60 11.83
C SER A 139 -22.67 -8.27 11.98
N VAL A 140 -23.12 -7.27 11.23
CA VAL A 140 -24.53 -6.84 11.22
C VAL A 140 -25.36 -7.67 10.22
N PHE A 141 -24.71 -8.38 9.29
CA PHE A 141 -25.38 -9.29 8.36
C PHE A 141 -25.58 -10.68 8.99
N PRO A 142 -26.83 -11.19 9.05
CA PRO A 142 -27.08 -12.58 9.40
C PRO A 142 -26.73 -13.47 8.20
N PHE A 143 -25.92 -14.50 8.45
CA PHE A 143 -25.52 -15.52 7.47
C PHE A 143 -26.72 -16.18 6.75
#